data_AF-A0A4P6GWL7-F1
#
_entry.id   AF-A0A4P6GWL7-F1
#
_cell.length_a   1.000
_cell.length_b   1.000
_cell.length_c   1.000
_cell.angle_alpha   90.00
_cell.angle_beta   90.00
_cell.angle_gamma   90.00
#
_symmetry.space_group_name_H-M   'P 1'
#
loop_
_entity.id
_entity.type
_entity.pdbx_description
1 polymer ?
#
loop_
_entity_poly.entity_id
_entity_poly.type
_entity_poly.pdbx_seq_one_letter_code
_entity_poly.pdbx_strand_id
1 'polypeptide(L)'
;MARKLPCPFGSQVPERGMSSNPGRILASWMRLLALVVMGASLSGCGALAITALGVGASAGVSHTASGTSHRTFTASAAQVKAASLAALNKMGVNIDGIEKTENGELIKGNSADRSIEIELEAMSKSTTQMRASAKRNLFVHDAATAKEIVEQTERAMAAADKRAKAATTSYLVRASGSL
;
A
#
# COMPACT_ATOMS: atom_id res chain seq x y z
N MET A 1 -35.56 -49.14 -21.97
CA MET A 1 -34.80 -50.11 -21.16
C MET A 1 -33.83 -49.36 -20.27
N ALA A 2 -34.04 -49.45 -18.95
CA ALA A 2 -33.28 -48.76 -17.93
C ALA A 2 -31.87 -49.35 -17.75
N ARG A 3 -30.86 -48.50 -17.57
CA ARG A 3 -29.59 -48.88 -16.94
C ARG A 3 -29.35 -47.97 -15.73
N LYS A 4 -29.63 -48.52 -14.54
CA LYS A 4 -29.06 -48.09 -13.27
C LYS A 4 -27.56 -48.41 -13.30
N LEU A 5 -26.70 -47.44 -13.00
CA LEU A 5 -25.41 -47.70 -12.38
C LEU A 5 -25.12 -46.63 -11.29
N PRO A 6 -24.47 -47.02 -10.17
CA PRO A 6 -24.42 -46.27 -8.92
C PRO A 6 -23.18 -45.37 -8.77
N CYS A 7 -23.32 -44.32 -7.96
CA CYS A 7 -22.25 -43.42 -7.51
C CYS A 7 -21.24 -44.14 -6.59
N PRO A 8 -19.93 -43.81 -6.65
CA PRO A 8 -18.99 -44.15 -5.61
C PRO A 8 -18.68 -42.91 -4.77
N PHE A 9 -19.02 -42.89 -3.49
CA PHE A 9 -18.26 -42.09 -2.51
C PHE A 9 -18.50 -42.67 -1.12
N GLY A 10 -17.61 -43.58 -0.72
CA GLY A 10 -17.54 -44.12 0.63
C GLY A 10 -16.92 -43.09 1.57
N SER A 11 -17.73 -42.52 2.46
CA SER A 11 -17.28 -41.82 3.66
C SER A 11 -17.10 -42.84 4.79
N GLN A 12 -15.86 -43.20 5.12
CA GLN A 12 -15.56 -43.86 6.39
C GLN A 12 -15.38 -42.80 7.48
N VAL A 13 -16.14 -42.97 8.58
CA VAL A 13 -16.12 -42.15 9.79
C VAL A 13 -15.13 -42.77 10.78
N PRO A 14 -14.10 -42.04 11.26
CA PRO A 14 -13.30 -42.51 12.39
C PRO A 14 -13.92 -42.08 13.72
N GLU A 15 -14.46 -43.06 14.45
CA GLU A 15 -14.80 -42.96 15.86
C GLU A 15 -13.54 -42.64 16.69
N ARG A 16 -13.49 -41.47 17.32
CA ARG A 16 -12.42 -41.13 18.28
C ARG A 16 -13.03 -41.04 19.67
N GLY A 17 -12.92 -42.14 20.40
CA GLY A 17 -13.34 -42.28 21.79
C GLY A 17 -12.70 -41.24 22.70
N MET A 18 -13.54 -40.48 23.38
CA MET A 18 -13.18 -39.45 24.34
C MET A 18 -12.92 -40.09 25.71
N SER A 19 -11.70 -40.61 25.91
CA SER A 19 -11.26 -41.08 27.23
C SER A 19 -10.78 -39.89 28.06
N SER A 20 -11.68 -39.29 28.84
CA SER A 20 -11.42 -38.20 29.78
C SER A 20 -10.60 -38.70 30.99
N ASN A 21 -9.30 -38.38 31.02
CA ASN A 21 -8.45 -38.62 32.18
C ASN A 21 -7.99 -37.26 32.76
N PRO A 22 -8.53 -36.81 33.92
CA PRO A 22 -8.43 -35.41 34.38
C PRO A 22 -7.00 -34.96 34.70
N GLY A 23 -6.09 -35.89 35.05
CA GLY A 23 -4.68 -35.57 35.34
C GLY A 23 -3.85 -35.20 34.11
N ARG A 24 -4.20 -35.71 32.93
CA ARG A 24 -3.48 -35.39 31.67
C ARG A 24 -3.93 -34.06 31.08
N ILE A 25 -5.16 -33.64 31.40
CA ILE A 25 -5.71 -32.36 30.97
C ILE A 25 -4.98 -31.25 31.72
N LEU A 26 -4.93 -31.24 33.06
CA LEU A 26 -4.19 -30.19 33.79
C LEU A 26 -2.71 -30.08 33.39
N ALA A 27 -2.01 -31.20 33.16
CA ALA A 27 -0.62 -31.18 32.70
C ALA A 27 -0.46 -30.66 31.27
N SER A 28 -1.43 -30.93 30.38
CA SER A 28 -1.45 -30.40 29.02
C SER A 28 -1.74 -28.89 28.99
N TRP A 29 -2.61 -28.42 29.88
CA TRP A 29 -2.93 -27.00 30.01
C TRP A 29 -1.78 -26.21 30.66
N MET A 30 -1.07 -26.78 31.64
CA MET A 30 0.16 -26.18 32.18
C MET A 30 1.30 -26.12 31.16
N ARG A 31 1.46 -27.14 30.30
CA ARG A 31 2.46 -27.14 29.21
C ARG A 31 2.12 -26.12 28.12
N LEU A 32 0.84 -25.96 27.79
CA LEU A 32 0.38 -24.93 26.84
C LEU A 32 0.57 -23.52 27.42
N LEU A 33 0.25 -23.30 28.70
CA LEU A 33 0.51 -22.04 29.39
C LEU A 33 2.02 -21.73 29.47
N ALA A 34 2.86 -22.72 29.77
CA ALA A 34 4.31 -22.53 29.79
C ALA A 34 4.89 -22.17 28.41
N LEU A 35 4.38 -22.79 27.33
CA LEU A 35 4.76 -22.45 25.95
C LEU A 35 4.32 -21.04 25.54
N VAL A 36 3.12 -20.61 25.94
CA VAL A 36 2.61 -19.25 25.66
C VAL A 36 3.38 -18.19 26.46
N VAL A 37 3.66 -18.45 27.75
CA VAL A 37 4.44 -17.53 28.61
C VAL A 37 5.88 -17.40 28.11
N MET A 38 6.51 -18.50 27.66
CA MET A 38 7.86 -18.46 27.11
C MET A 38 7.93 -17.78 25.74
N GLY A 39 6.85 -17.82 24.95
CA GLY A 39 6.71 -17.04 23.71
C GLY A 39 6.45 -15.54 23.92
N ALA A 40 5.81 -15.16 25.03
CA ALA A 40 5.53 -13.76 25.37
C ALA A 40 6.76 -12.97 25.84
N SER A 41 7.82 -13.66 26.28
CA SER A 41 9.06 -13.03 26.76
C SER A 41 10.00 -12.56 25.64
N LEU A 42 9.68 -12.83 24.37
CA LEU A 42 10.46 -12.39 23.19
C LEU A 42 9.79 -11.29 22.36
N SER A 43 8.71 -10.65 22.82
CA SER A 43 8.18 -9.44 22.16
C SER A 43 8.98 -8.20 22.56
N GLY A 44 10.30 -8.25 22.39
CA GLY A 44 11.13 -7.08 22.20
C GLY A 44 10.86 -6.53 20.81
N CYS A 45 10.40 -5.29 20.74
CA CYS A 45 10.04 -4.55 19.54
C CYS A 45 11.24 -4.49 18.56
N GLY A 46 11.23 -5.32 17.52
CA GLY A 46 12.31 -5.34 16.54
C GLY A 46 12.31 -6.54 15.59
N ALA A 47 11.15 -6.94 15.05
CA ALA A 47 11.08 -7.94 13.98
C ALA A 47 10.66 -7.28 12.67
N LEU A 48 11.55 -6.42 12.15
CA LEU A 48 11.60 -6.08 10.74
C LEU A 48 12.12 -7.30 9.97
N ALA A 49 11.23 -8.24 9.66
CA ALA A 49 11.55 -9.41 8.84
C ALA A 49 10.39 -9.72 7.88
N ILE A 50 10.00 -8.73 7.09
CA ILE A 50 9.14 -8.93 5.91
C ILE A 50 9.99 -8.65 4.67
N THR A 51 10.93 -9.55 4.37
CA THR A 51 11.73 -9.55 3.14
C THR A 51 11.68 -10.93 2.51
N ALA A 52 10.50 -11.35 2.06
CA ALA A 52 10.41 -12.56 1.25
C ALA A 52 9.16 -12.65 0.37
N LEU A 53 8.73 -11.59 -0.30
CA LEU A 53 7.95 -11.70 -1.54
C LEU A 53 8.22 -10.47 -2.42
N GLY A 54 8.95 -10.66 -3.51
CA GLY A 54 9.39 -9.63 -4.43
C GLY A 54 8.25 -8.86 -5.10
N VAL A 55 7.85 -7.75 -4.49
CA VAL A 55 7.17 -6.65 -5.14
C VAL A 55 7.88 -5.38 -4.68
N GLY A 56 8.44 -4.62 -5.62
CA GLY A 56 9.04 -3.30 -5.38
C GLY A 56 8.03 -2.23 -4.97
N ALA A 57 7.11 -2.56 -4.06
CA ALA A 57 6.30 -1.59 -3.35
C ALA A 57 7.06 -1.26 -2.07
N SER A 58 7.84 -0.17 -2.12
CA SER A 58 8.13 0.58 -0.92
C SER A 58 6.78 0.89 -0.26
N ALA A 59 6.43 0.15 0.77
CA ALA A 59 5.41 0.54 1.71
C ALA A 59 5.96 1.79 2.41
N GLY A 60 5.88 2.93 1.74
CA GLY A 60 6.17 4.23 2.32
C GLY A 60 5.26 4.37 3.52
N VAL A 61 5.86 4.51 4.70
CA VAL A 61 5.11 4.67 5.93
C VAL A 61 4.37 6.00 5.83
N SER A 62 3.04 5.94 5.73
CA SER A 62 2.20 7.13 5.79
C SER A 62 1.85 7.38 7.25
N HIS A 63 2.54 8.30 7.93
CA HIS A 63 2.05 8.80 9.22
C HIS A 63 1.18 10.05 8.98
N THR A 64 -0.08 9.97 9.36
CA THR A 64 -0.95 11.14 9.43
C THR A 64 -0.68 11.87 10.74
N ALA A 65 0.26 12.80 10.75
CA ALA A 65 0.46 13.71 11.86
C ALA A 65 -0.17 15.06 11.50
N SER A 66 -1.10 15.56 12.31
CA SER A 66 -1.67 16.91 12.19
C SER A 66 -2.54 17.22 10.96
N GLY A 67 -3.19 16.21 10.36
CA GLY A 67 -4.14 16.44 9.25
C GLY A 67 -3.49 16.58 7.87
N THR A 68 -2.18 16.34 7.78
CA THR A 68 -1.44 16.17 6.53
C THR A 68 -1.08 14.69 6.33
N SER A 69 -0.91 14.27 5.08
CA SER A 69 -0.50 12.91 4.72
C SER A 69 0.83 12.98 4.00
N HIS A 70 1.81 12.19 4.44
CA HIS A 70 3.10 12.12 3.77
C HIS A 70 3.39 10.74 3.21
N ARG A 71 4.20 10.72 2.16
CA ARG A 71 4.79 9.50 1.63
C ARG A 71 6.08 9.78 0.89
N THR A 72 7.05 8.89 1.06
CA THR A 72 8.28 8.89 0.27
C THR A 72 8.15 7.95 -0.92
N PHE A 73 8.47 8.48 -2.10
CA PHE A 73 8.51 7.74 -3.36
C PHE A 73 9.96 7.51 -3.79
N THR A 74 10.25 6.30 -4.24
CA THR A 74 11.53 5.94 -4.87
C THR A 74 11.51 6.30 -6.35
N ALA A 75 11.31 7.58 -6.63
CA ALA A 75 11.27 8.16 -7.97
C ALA A 75 11.77 9.61 -7.93
N SER A 76 12.17 10.14 -9.09
CA SER A 76 12.60 11.54 -9.21
C SER A 76 11.43 12.51 -9.00
N ALA A 77 11.72 13.74 -8.59
CA ALA A 77 10.70 14.75 -8.33
C ALA A 77 9.80 15.01 -9.55
N ALA A 78 10.37 14.95 -10.76
CA ALA A 78 9.62 15.11 -12.01
C ALA A 78 8.59 13.99 -12.23
N GLN A 79 8.93 12.74 -11.91
CA GLN A 79 8.02 11.60 -12.04
C GLN A 79 6.89 11.70 -11.03
N VAL A 80 7.21 12.02 -9.77
CA VAL A 80 6.21 12.20 -8.71
C VAL A 80 5.30 13.37 -9.03
N LYS A 81 5.83 14.51 -9.50
CA LYS A 81 5.04 15.65 -9.97
C LYS A 81 4.04 15.25 -11.05
N ALA A 82 4.49 14.54 -12.09
CA ALA A 82 3.61 14.11 -13.18
C ALA A 82 2.47 13.21 -12.65
N ALA A 83 2.78 12.28 -11.74
CA ALA A 83 1.77 11.43 -11.12
C ALA A 83 0.82 12.20 -10.20
N SER A 84 1.31 13.17 -9.42
CA SER A 84 0.49 14.04 -8.57
C SER A 84 -0.49 14.86 -9.40
N LEU A 85 -0.04 15.43 -10.53
CA LEU A 85 -0.91 16.16 -11.45
C LEU A 85 -1.97 15.26 -12.08
N ALA A 86 -1.60 14.04 -12.48
CA ALA A 86 -2.55 13.06 -12.99
C ALA A 86 -3.58 12.63 -11.92
N ALA A 87 -3.15 12.47 -10.67
CA ALA A 87 -4.02 12.16 -9.55
C ALA A 87 -5.00 13.32 -9.27
N LEU A 88 -4.51 14.56 -9.20
CA LEU A 88 -5.33 15.75 -9.00
C LEU A 88 -6.36 15.94 -10.11
N ASN A 89 -5.95 15.75 -11.37
CA ASN A 89 -6.85 15.81 -12.51
C ASN A 89 -7.95 14.75 -12.42
N LYS A 90 -7.60 13.51 -12.07
CA LYS A 90 -8.56 12.41 -11.86
C LYS A 90 -9.54 12.71 -10.72
N MET A 91 -9.10 13.41 -9.69
CA MET A 91 -9.92 13.81 -8.54
C MET A 91 -10.75 15.08 -8.82
N GLY A 92 -10.62 15.72 -9.97
CA GLY A 92 -11.33 16.96 -10.29
C GLY A 92 -10.84 18.16 -9.47
N VAL A 93 -9.57 18.17 -9.07
CA VAL A 93 -8.93 19.33 -8.41
C VAL A 93 -8.45 20.31 -9.47
N ASN A 94 -8.82 21.58 -9.34
CA ASN A 94 -8.30 22.65 -10.17
C ASN A 94 -6.92 23.10 -9.64
N ILE A 95 -5.95 23.30 -10.53
CA ILE A 95 -4.59 23.68 -10.14
C ILE A 95 -4.46 25.19 -10.27
N ASP A 96 -4.15 25.86 -9.16
CA ASP A 96 -4.01 27.32 -9.10
C ASP A 96 -2.59 27.75 -9.48
N GLY A 97 -1.60 26.91 -9.15
CA GLY A 97 -0.21 27.22 -9.45
C GLY A 97 0.77 26.16 -8.96
N ILE A 98 2.00 26.27 -9.47
CA ILE A 98 3.14 25.48 -9.01
C ILE A 98 4.26 26.46 -8.69
N GLU A 99 4.64 26.51 -7.43
CA GLU A 99 5.70 27.37 -6.91
C GLU A 99 6.96 26.54 -6.67
N LYS A 100 8.13 27.11 -6.95
CA LYS A 100 9.39 26.50 -6.56
C LYS A 100 9.68 26.87 -5.11
N THR A 101 10.12 25.88 -4.34
CA THR A 101 10.54 26.02 -2.94
C THR A 101 12.04 25.75 -2.87
N GLU A 102 12.67 25.98 -1.71
CA GLU A 102 14.11 25.76 -1.52
C GLU A 102 14.52 24.32 -1.85
N ASN A 103 13.70 23.35 -1.44
CA ASN A 103 14.03 21.92 -1.55
C ASN A 103 13.16 21.16 -2.57
N GLY A 104 12.39 21.88 -3.39
CA GLY A 104 11.51 21.26 -4.37
C GLY A 104 10.40 22.15 -4.92
N GLU A 105 9.17 21.66 -4.92
CA GLU A 105 8.02 22.37 -5.51
C GLU A 105 6.76 22.24 -4.65
N LEU A 106 5.96 23.30 -4.64
CA LEU A 106 4.65 23.36 -3.99
C LEU A 106 3.57 23.51 -5.05
N ILE A 107 2.68 22.52 -5.14
CA ILE A 107 1.51 22.55 -6.03
C ILE A 107 0.32 23.01 -5.20
N LYS A 108 -0.31 24.10 -5.62
CA LYS A 108 -1.54 24.63 -5.03
C LYS A 108 -2.72 24.35 -5.93
N GLY A 109 -3.85 24.00 -5.33
CA GLY A 109 -5.08 23.80 -6.05
C GLY A 109 -6.30 23.95 -5.16
N ASN A 110 -7.47 23.91 -5.78
CA ASN A 110 -8.75 24.02 -5.12
C ASN A 110 -9.71 22.96 -5.64
N SER A 111 -10.53 22.41 -4.73
CA SER A 111 -11.63 21.53 -5.09
C SER A 111 -12.84 21.80 -4.20
N ALA A 112 -13.92 22.27 -4.81
CA ALA A 112 -15.15 22.67 -4.12
C ALA A 112 -14.87 23.64 -2.95
N ASP A 113 -15.02 23.17 -1.71
CA ASP A 113 -14.80 23.93 -0.48
C ASP A 113 -13.41 23.68 0.16
N ARG A 114 -12.47 23.06 -0.55
CA ARG A 114 -11.15 22.65 -0.02
C ARG A 114 -10.00 23.27 -0.80
N SER A 115 -9.08 23.90 -0.07
CA SER A 115 -7.75 24.26 -0.58
C SER A 115 -6.79 23.09 -0.43
N ILE A 116 -6.13 22.72 -1.52
CA ILE A 116 -5.22 21.59 -1.63
C ILE A 116 -3.80 22.13 -1.79
N GLU A 117 -2.88 21.61 -0.98
CA GLU A 117 -1.45 21.91 -1.08
C GLU A 117 -0.69 20.58 -1.11
N ILE A 118 0.16 20.41 -2.13
CA ILE A 118 1.07 19.28 -2.26
C ILE A 118 2.50 19.81 -2.32
N GLU A 119 3.28 19.51 -1.31
CA GLU A 119 4.71 19.77 -1.28
C GLU A 119 5.46 18.53 -1.78
N LEU A 120 6.37 18.74 -2.73
CA LEU A 120 7.27 17.72 -3.26
C LEU A 120 8.70 18.13 -2.94
N GLU A 121 9.35 17.37 -2.06
CA GLU A 121 10.71 17.61 -1.60
C GLU A 121 11.65 16.56 -2.20
N ALA A 122 12.67 16.99 -2.94
CA ALA A 122 13.63 16.09 -3.56
C ALA A 122 14.72 15.70 -2.53
N MET A 123 14.57 14.52 -1.90
CA MET A 123 15.58 13.99 -0.97
C MET A 123 16.84 13.51 -1.70
N SER A 124 16.71 13.02 -2.93
CA SER A 124 17.82 12.62 -3.80
C SER A 124 17.39 12.67 -5.27
N LYS A 125 18.28 12.33 -6.21
CA LYS A 125 17.95 12.22 -7.64
C LYS A 125 16.84 11.19 -7.94
N SER A 126 16.65 10.21 -7.06
CA SER A 126 15.71 9.08 -7.23
C SER A 126 14.79 8.89 -6.03
N THR A 127 14.73 9.85 -5.11
CA THR A 127 13.90 9.78 -3.91
C THR A 127 13.24 11.13 -3.67
N THR A 128 11.92 11.13 -3.57
CA THR A 128 11.13 12.34 -3.36
C THR A 128 10.14 12.11 -2.23
N GLN A 129 10.07 13.01 -1.27
CA GLN A 129 9.03 13.03 -0.25
C GLN A 129 7.88 13.90 -0.72
N MET A 130 6.67 13.36 -0.68
CA MET A 130 5.43 14.09 -0.92
C MET A 130 4.76 14.35 0.42
N ARG A 131 4.24 15.57 0.60
CA ARG A 131 3.30 15.91 1.67
C ARG A 131 2.05 16.52 1.04
N ALA A 132 0.92 15.89 1.26
CA ALA A 132 -0.39 16.39 0.85
C ALA A 132 -1.13 16.96 2.05
N SER A 133 -1.79 18.08 1.85
CA SER A 133 -2.73 18.64 2.80
C SER A 133 -3.98 19.13 2.08
N ALA A 134 -5.12 18.98 2.73
CA ALA A 134 -6.39 19.53 2.30
C ALA A 134 -6.97 20.33 3.47
N LYS A 135 -7.38 21.57 3.22
CA LYS A 135 -7.89 22.51 4.23
C LYS A 135 -9.29 22.96 3.82
N ARG A 136 -10.29 22.83 4.69
CA ARG A 136 -11.63 23.42 4.46
C ARG A 136 -11.66 24.90 4.85
N ASN A 137 -10.86 25.27 5.83
CA ASN A 137 -10.63 26.65 6.26
C ASN A 137 -9.23 26.74 6.90
N LEU A 138 -8.87 27.91 7.44
CA LEU A 138 -7.56 28.17 8.06
C LEU A 138 -7.20 27.21 9.23
N PHE A 139 -8.17 26.55 9.86
CA PHE A 139 -7.97 25.76 11.07
C PHE A 139 -8.38 24.28 10.94
N VAL A 140 -9.12 23.91 9.89
CA VAL A 140 -9.70 22.57 9.73
C VAL A 140 -9.06 21.84 8.56
N HIS A 141 -8.29 20.80 8.87
CA HIS A 141 -7.67 19.89 7.92
C HIS A 141 -8.57 18.69 7.60
N ASP A 142 -8.60 18.29 6.33
CA ASP A 142 -9.29 17.10 5.84
C ASP A 142 -8.26 15.99 5.57
N ALA A 143 -7.92 15.25 6.64
CA ALA A 143 -6.91 14.20 6.59
C ALA A 143 -7.29 13.05 5.63
N ALA A 144 -8.59 12.77 5.47
CA ALA A 144 -9.08 11.74 4.57
C ALA A 144 -8.80 12.12 3.11
N THR A 145 -9.06 13.38 2.74
CA THR A 145 -8.76 13.90 1.41
C THR A 145 -7.25 13.92 1.15
N ALA A 146 -6.45 14.36 2.13
CA ALA A 146 -4.99 14.34 2.01
C ALA A 146 -4.44 12.92 1.76
N LYS A 147 -4.95 11.92 2.49
CA LYS A 147 -4.57 10.52 2.31
C LYS A 147 -4.97 9.99 0.92
N GLU A 148 -6.18 10.28 0.47
CA GLU A 148 -6.65 9.86 -0.87
C GLU A 148 -5.78 10.44 -1.99
N ILE A 149 -5.34 11.70 -1.87
CA ILE A 149 -4.40 12.33 -2.83
C ILE A 149 -3.11 11.53 -2.94
N VAL A 150 -2.52 11.14 -1.80
CA VAL A 150 -1.32 10.31 -1.77
C VAL A 150 -1.60 8.98 -2.46
N GLU A 151 -2.68 8.28 -2.08
CA GLU A 151 -3.05 6.99 -2.65
C GLU A 151 -3.28 7.03 -4.18
N GLN A 152 -3.98 8.05 -4.68
CA GLN A 152 -4.18 8.23 -6.12
C GLN A 152 -2.88 8.52 -6.85
N THR A 153 -1.97 9.25 -6.21
CA THR A 153 -0.62 9.50 -6.75
C THR A 153 0.16 8.19 -6.86
N GLU A 154 0.08 7.30 -5.87
CA GLU A 154 0.71 5.98 -5.99
C GLU A 154 0.12 5.15 -7.13
N ARG A 155 -1.21 5.16 -7.26
CA ARG A 155 -1.90 4.45 -8.35
C ARG A 155 -1.48 5.01 -9.71
N ALA A 156 -1.31 6.33 -9.82
CA ALA A 156 -0.82 6.99 -11.02
C ALA A 156 0.63 6.59 -11.34
N MET A 157 1.52 6.55 -10.34
CA MET A 157 2.90 6.08 -10.48
C MET A 157 2.96 4.63 -10.96
N ALA A 158 2.23 3.74 -10.31
CA ALA A 158 2.20 2.32 -10.68
C ALA A 158 1.66 2.13 -12.11
N ALA A 159 0.68 2.95 -12.52
CA ALA A 159 0.16 2.91 -13.88
C ALA A 159 1.14 3.49 -14.90
N ALA A 160 1.92 4.52 -14.56
CA ALA A 160 2.99 5.07 -15.40
C ALA A 160 4.10 4.04 -15.63
N ASP A 161 4.54 3.34 -14.59
CA ASP A 161 5.55 2.28 -14.70
C ASP A 161 5.10 1.12 -15.59
N LYS A 162 3.84 0.70 -15.45
CA LYS A 162 3.24 -0.33 -16.31
C LYS A 162 3.21 0.12 -17.78
N ARG A 163 2.83 1.38 -18.04
CA ARG A 163 2.81 1.95 -19.40
C ARG A 163 4.22 2.07 -19.98
N ALA A 164 5.21 2.48 -19.19
CA ALA A 164 6.60 2.56 -19.63
C ALA A 164 7.14 1.19 -20.04
N LYS A 165 6.91 0.16 -19.22
CA LYS A 165 7.30 -1.23 -19.56
C LYS A 165 6.60 -1.74 -20.82
N ALA A 166 5.29 -1.51 -20.94
CA ALA A 166 4.53 -1.90 -22.13
C ALA A 166 5.02 -1.19 -23.40
N ALA A 167 5.34 0.11 -23.31
CA ALA A 167 5.90 0.89 -24.40
C ALA A 167 7.26 0.32 -24.85
N THR A 168 8.17 0.02 -23.91
CA THR A 168 9.47 -0.62 -24.22
C THR A 168 9.29 -1.98 -24.89
N THR A 169 8.41 -2.84 -24.38
CA THR A 169 8.12 -4.13 -25.02
C THR A 169 7.60 -3.94 -26.44
N SER A 170 6.65 -3.03 -26.66
CA SER A 170 6.10 -2.75 -27.98
C SER A 170 7.15 -2.24 -28.97
N TYR A 171 8.07 -1.39 -28.50
CA TYR A 171 9.17 -0.87 -29.31
C TYR A 171 10.13 -2.01 -29.72
N LEU A 172 10.50 -2.88 -28.78
CA LEU A 172 11.40 -4.00 -29.06
C LEU A 172 10.78 -5.01 -30.03
N VAL A 173 9.49 -5.35 -29.87
CA VAL A 173 8.77 -6.24 -30.79
C VAL A 173 8.69 -5.65 -32.20
N ARG A 174 8.45 -4.34 -32.33
CA ARG A 174 8.41 -3.68 -33.63
C ARG A 174 9.80 -3.63 -34.30
N ALA A 175 10.85 -3.42 -33.51
CA ALA A 175 12.23 -3.39 -33.99
C ALA A 175 12.71 -4.78 -34.45
N SER A 176 12.29 -5.87 -33.80
CA SER A 176 12.71 -7.24 -34.16
C SER A 176 11.92 -7.84 -35.33
N GLY A 177 10.70 -7.39 -35.60
CA GLY A 177 9.87 -7.84 -36.73
C GLY A 177 10.10 -7.10 -38.06
N SER A 178 11.15 -6.27 -38.14
CA SER A 178 11.52 -5.50 -39.36
C SER A 178 12.78 -6.06 -40.06
N LEU A 179 13.15 -7.31 -39.79
CA LEU A 179 14.19 -8.10 -40.47
C LEU A 179 13.52 -9.23 -41.27
#